data_AF-Q0GMF4-F1
#
_entry.id   AF-Q0GMF4-F1
#
_cell.length_a   1.000
_cell.length_b   1.000
_cell.length_c   1.000
_cell.angle_alpha   90.00
_cell.angle_beta   90.00
_cell.angle_gamma   90.00
#
_symmetry.space_group_name_H-M   'P 1'
#
loop_
_entity.id
_entity.type
_entity.pdbx_description
1 polymer ?
#
loop_
_entity_poly.entity_id
_entity_poly.type
_entity_poly.pdbx_seq_one_letter_code
_entity_poly.pdbx_strand_id
1 'polypeptide(L)'
;MQRTINRYHKHENGSGPTNKVEVEQYVQHLKHESAIIAKKIEILEASQRKLLGNDLDSCPVEELQEISSQLERSLRSISERKAQLYTEQMEQHKARERFLLQENAQLREECCAKPWMEFSPQEKRASASVSNEKAGASASAPINYRSQSSMSSEVDTDLLIGQPMVRAVDRIAV
;
A
#
# COMPACT_ATOMS: atom_id res chain seq x y z
N MET A 1 25.62 -46.78 29.50
CA MET A 1 26.14 -45.96 28.37
C MET A 1 26.63 -46.82 27.21
N GLN A 2 27.55 -47.77 27.43
CA GLN A 2 28.09 -48.65 26.37
C GLN A 2 27.05 -49.43 25.56
N ARG A 3 25.96 -49.89 26.21
CA ARG A 3 24.86 -50.61 25.53
C ARG A 3 24.10 -49.73 24.54
N THR A 4 23.97 -48.44 24.85
CA THR A 4 23.31 -47.47 23.97
C THR A 4 24.22 -47.16 22.78
N ILE A 5 25.52 -46.95 23.01
CA ILE A 5 26.53 -46.73 21.96
C ILE A 5 26.60 -47.94 21.02
N ASN A 6 26.69 -49.16 21.56
CA ASN A 6 26.70 -50.38 20.74
C ASN A 6 25.41 -50.59 19.95
N ARG A 7 24.24 -50.15 20.45
CA ARG A 7 23.02 -50.17 19.63
C ARG A 7 23.17 -49.26 18.42
N TYR A 8 23.62 -48.03 18.58
CA TYR A 8 23.82 -47.11 17.45
C TYR A 8 24.87 -47.63 16.47
N HIS A 9 26.00 -48.15 16.95
CA HIS A 9 27.04 -48.77 16.12
C HIS A 9 26.51 -49.98 15.32
N LYS A 10 25.59 -50.77 15.90
CA LYS A 10 24.94 -51.89 15.21
C LYS A 10 23.91 -51.45 14.17
N HIS A 11 23.31 -50.26 14.30
CA HIS A 11 22.42 -49.73 13.25
C HIS A 11 23.22 -49.11 12.10
N GLU A 12 24.39 -48.53 12.40
CA GLU A 12 25.35 -48.06 11.39
C GLU A 12 25.98 -49.22 10.58
N ASN A 13 26.29 -50.34 11.24
CA ASN A 13 26.88 -51.53 10.60
C ASN A 13 25.85 -52.56 10.12
N GLY A 14 24.61 -52.55 10.64
CA GLY A 14 23.51 -53.45 10.24
C GLY A 14 22.70 -52.93 9.06
N SER A 15 22.90 -51.66 8.71
CA SER A 15 22.53 -51.09 7.42
C SER A 15 23.54 -51.60 6.38
N GLY A 16 23.21 -52.68 5.67
CA GLY A 16 24.04 -53.19 4.58
C GLY A 16 24.41 -52.11 3.55
N PRO A 17 25.41 -52.37 2.67
CA PRO A 17 25.87 -51.41 1.65
C PRO A 17 24.72 -50.80 0.82
N THR A 18 23.60 -51.51 0.70
CA THR A 18 22.36 -51.10 0.05
C THR A 18 21.83 -49.73 0.50
N ASN A 19 21.76 -49.46 1.81
CA ASN A 19 21.23 -48.20 2.35
C ASN A 19 22.21 -47.03 2.18
N LYS A 20 23.54 -47.28 2.25
CA LYS A 20 24.54 -46.23 2.01
C LYS A 20 24.54 -45.80 0.54
N VAL A 21 24.46 -46.77 -0.37
CA VAL A 21 24.38 -46.50 -1.81
C VAL A 21 23.10 -45.74 -2.17
N GLU A 22 21.96 -46.09 -1.56
CA GLU A 22 20.68 -45.41 -1.80
C GLU A 22 20.68 -43.96 -1.26
N VAL A 23 21.23 -43.74 -0.06
CA VAL A 23 21.43 -42.38 0.50
C VAL A 23 22.41 -41.57 -0.36
N GLU A 24 23.49 -42.19 -0.83
CA GLU A 24 24.48 -41.50 -1.67
C GLU A 24 23.91 -41.15 -3.05
N GLN A 25 23.14 -42.05 -3.68
CA GLN A 25 22.39 -41.77 -4.90
C GLN A 25 21.36 -40.64 -4.70
N TYR A 26 20.63 -40.64 -3.59
CA TYR A 26 19.70 -39.57 -3.25
C TYR A 26 20.40 -38.22 -3.07
N VAL A 27 21.55 -38.20 -2.38
CA VAL A 27 22.37 -36.98 -2.24
C VAL A 27 22.90 -36.50 -3.60
N GLN A 28 23.34 -37.41 -4.47
CA GLN A 28 23.78 -37.05 -5.84
C GLN A 28 22.62 -36.49 -6.67
N HIS A 29 21.43 -37.08 -6.56
CA HIS A 29 20.22 -36.57 -7.20
C HIS A 29 19.89 -35.16 -6.71
N LEU A 30 19.89 -34.92 -5.40
CA LEU A 30 19.64 -33.58 -4.84
C LEU A 30 20.68 -32.56 -5.29
N LYS A 31 21.95 -32.94 -5.39
CA LYS A 31 23.00 -32.07 -5.93
C LYS A 31 22.74 -31.71 -7.39
N HIS A 32 22.30 -32.68 -8.19
CA HIS A 32 21.95 -32.46 -9.59
C HIS A 32 20.76 -31.50 -9.72
N GLU A 33 19.68 -31.75 -8.97
CA GLU A 33 18.50 -30.88 -8.92
C GLU A 33 18.86 -29.47 -8.47
N SER A 34 19.70 -29.35 -7.42
CA SER A 34 20.19 -28.05 -6.94
C SER A 34 20.99 -27.30 -8.01
N ALA A 35 21.84 -28.00 -8.77
CA ALA A 35 22.60 -27.39 -9.86
C ALA A 35 21.68 -26.93 -11.01
N ILE A 36 20.63 -27.70 -11.34
CA ILE A 36 19.63 -27.30 -12.34
C ILE A 36 18.92 -26.02 -11.90
N ILE A 37 18.45 -25.97 -10.65
CA ILE A 37 17.75 -24.80 -10.11
C ILE A 37 18.67 -23.58 -10.09
N ALA A 38 19.93 -23.74 -9.66
CA ALA A 38 20.92 -22.67 -9.67
C ALA A 38 21.14 -22.13 -11.09
N LYS A 39 21.22 -23.00 -12.10
CA LYS A 39 21.37 -22.57 -13.49
C LYS A 39 20.15 -21.81 -14.00
N LYS A 40 18.94 -22.24 -13.60
CA LYS A 40 17.70 -21.54 -13.96
C LYS A 40 17.65 -20.14 -13.36
N ILE A 41 18.08 -19.98 -12.11
CA ILE A 41 18.19 -18.67 -11.45
C ILE A 41 19.16 -17.77 -12.23
N GLU A 42 20.35 -18.27 -12.56
CA GLU A 42 21.36 -17.50 -13.31
C GLU A 42 20.82 -17.00 -14.66
N ILE A 43 20.09 -17.85 -15.39
CA ILE A 43 19.47 -17.48 -16.66
C ILE A 43 18.39 -16.39 -16.46
N LEU A 44 17.56 -16.54 -15.43
CA LEU A 44 16.51 -15.55 -15.12
C LEU A 44 17.10 -14.21 -14.70
N GLU A 45 18.14 -14.20 -13.87
CA GLU A 45 18.83 -12.98 -13.44
C GLU A 45 19.55 -12.30 -14.61
N ALA A 46 20.16 -13.07 -15.52
CA ALA A 46 20.73 -12.53 -16.74
C ALA A 46 19.67 -11.90 -17.66
N SER A 47 18.53 -12.58 -17.82
CA SER A 47 17.38 -12.03 -18.56
C SER A 47 16.86 -10.75 -17.92
N GLN A 48 16.72 -10.71 -16.60
CA GLN A 48 16.28 -9.53 -15.87
C GLN A 48 17.25 -8.35 -16.06
N ARG A 49 18.56 -8.58 -15.94
CA ARG A 49 19.57 -7.56 -16.18
C ARG A 49 19.45 -6.96 -17.59
N LYS A 50 19.30 -7.79 -18.62
CA LYS A 50 19.07 -7.33 -20.00
C LYS A 50 17.79 -6.48 -20.13
N LEU A 51 16.68 -6.90 -19.52
CA LEU A 51 15.43 -6.12 -19.51
C LEU A 51 15.57 -4.77 -18.79
N LEU A 52 16.49 -4.67 -17.82
CA LEU A 52 16.82 -3.42 -17.12
C LEU A 52 17.82 -2.53 -17.87
N GLY A 53 18.32 -2.99 -19.02
CA GLY A 53 19.27 -2.26 -19.85
C GLY A 53 20.75 -2.52 -19.51
N ASN A 54 21.02 -3.54 -18.69
CA ASN A 54 22.38 -3.95 -18.33
C ASN A 54 22.90 -5.04 -19.29
N ASP A 55 24.22 -5.14 -19.43
CA ASP A 55 24.91 -6.22 -20.15
C ASP A 55 24.50 -6.40 -21.63
N LEU A 56 24.11 -5.30 -22.28
CA LEU A 56 23.64 -5.29 -23.67
C LEU A 56 24.76 -5.33 -24.70
N ASP A 57 26.01 -5.06 -24.30
CA ASP A 57 27.16 -5.00 -25.22
C ASP A 57 27.42 -6.31 -25.97
N SER A 58 26.97 -7.44 -25.40
CA SER A 58 27.08 -8.77 -26.01
C SER A 58 25.77 -9.29 -26.61
N CYS A 59 24.68 -8.50 -26.57
CA CYS A 59 23.41 -8.91 -27.13
C CYS A 59 23.38 -8.75 -28.66
N PRO A 60 22.93 -9.77 -29.40
CA PRO A 60 22.67 -9.64 -30.83
C PRO A 60 21.49 -8.68 -31.08
N VAL A 61 21.44 -8.12 -32.29
CA VAL A 61 20.45 -7.10 -32.67
C VAL A 61 19.02 -7.65 -32.58
N GLU A 62 18.82 -8.92 -32.92
CA GLU A 62 17.54 -9.59 -32.86
C GLU A 62 17.02 -9.70 -31.41
N GLU A 63 17.89 -10.04 -30.45
CA GLU A 63 17.53 -10.07 -29.03
C GLU A 63 17.19 -8.66 -28.51
N LEU A 64 17.94 -7.64 -28.92
CA LEU A 64 17.64 -6.25 -28.56
C LEU A 64 16.27 -5.80 -29.08
N GLN A 65 15.94 -6.17 -30.31
CA GLN A 65 14.63 -5.87 -30.90
C GLN A 65 13.49 -6.57 -30.14
N GLU A 66 13.69 -7.83 -29.73
CA GLU A 66 12.72 -8.56 -28.92
C GLU A 66 12.51 -7.90 -27.55
N ILE A 67 13.61 -7.54 -26.86
CA ILE A 67 13.57 -6.82 -25.58
C ILE A 67 12.80 -5.51 -25.72
N SER A 68 13.13 -4.69 -26.73
CA SER A 68 12.42 -3.43 -27.00
C SER A 68 10.93 -3.65 -27.22
N SER A 69 10.59 -4.62 -28.09
CA SER A 69 9.20 -4.95 -28.40
C SER A 69 8.43 -5.46 -27.19
N GLN A 70 9.08 -6.19 -26.29
CA GLN A 70 8.50 -6.64 -25.03
C GLN A 70 8.24 -5.47 -24.08
N LEU A 71 9.23 -4.61 -23.86
CA LEU A 71 9.12 -3.45 -22.98
C LEU A 71 8.02 -2.50 -23.46
N GLU A 72 7.96 -2.23 -24.76
CA GLU A 72 6.92 -1.40 -25.35
C GLU A 72 5.51 -1.96 -25.11
N ARG A 73 5.29 -3.27 -25.34
CA ARG A 73 4.00 -3.92 -25.10
C ARG A 73 3.60 -3.83 -23.63
N SER A 74 4.53 -4.12 -22.72
CA SER A 74 4.29 -4.03 -21.29
C SER A 74 3.99 -2.60 -20.85
N LEU A 75 4.74 -1.61 -21.35
CA LEU A 75 4.53 -0.21 -21.01
C LEU A 75 3.16 0.29 -21.50
N ARG A 76 2.76 -0.08 -22.72
CA ARG A 76 1.42 0.23 -23.24
C ARG A 76 0.33 -0.34 -22.33
N SER A 77 0.41 -1.64 -22.01
CA SER A 77 -0.56 -2.30 -21.12
C SER A 77 -0.64 -1.66 -19.73
N ILE A 78 0.50 -1.34 -19.11
CA ILE A 78 0.54 -0.66 -17.80
C ILE A 78 -0.10 0.73 -17.89
N SER A 79 0.21 1.48 -18.95
CA SER A 79 -0.31 2.83 -19.14
C SER A 79 -1.82 2.84 -19.37
N GLU A 80 -2.32 1.92 -20.19
CA GLU A 80 -3.76 1.72 -20.42
C GLU A 80 -4.48 1.34 -19.13
N ARG A 81 -3.95 0.37 -18.37
CA ARG A 81 -4.53 -0.03 -17.08
C ARG A 81 -4.57 1.12 -16.08
N LYS A 82 -3.49 1.91 -16.00
CA LYS A 82 -3.44 3.10 -15.12
C LYS A 82 -4.48 4.15 -15.54
N ALA A 83 -4.60 4.44 -16.84
CA ALA A 83 -5.57 5.40 -17.34
C ALA A 83 -7.01 4.97 -17.03
N GLN A 84 -7.33 3.68 -17.19
CA GLN A 84 -8.62 3.12 -16.81
C GLN A 84 -8.90 3.33 -15.32
N LEU A 85 -7.98 2.93 -14.45
CA LEU A 85 -8.15 3.07 -12.99
C LEU A 85 -8.34 4.55 -12.57
N TYR A 86 -7.58 5.48 -13.14
CA TYR A 86 -7.76 6.90 -12.84
C TYR A 86 -9.10 7.44 -13.33
N THR A 87 -9.59 6.95 -14.46
CA THR A 87 -10.91 7.32 -14.98
C THR A 87 -12.01 6.83 -14.04
N GLU A 88 -11.95 5.57 -13.62
CA GLU A 88 -12.88 4.97 -12.65
C GLU A 88 -12.89 5.75 -11.31
N GLN A 89 -11.71 6.09 -10.79
CA GLN A 89 -11.60 6.89 -9.55
C GLN A 89 -12.20 8.29 -9.73
N MET A 90 -11.90 8.96 -10.84
CA MET A 90 -12.47 10.28 -11.13
C MET A 90 -14.00 10.22 -11.20
N GLU A 91 -14.56 9.20 -11.83
CA GLU A 91 -16.01 9.00 -11.92
C GLU A 91 -16.63 8.75 -10.55
N GLN A 92 -15.99 7.92 -9.71
CA GLN A 92 -16.43 7.68 -8.34
C GLN A 92 -16.46 8.98 -7.50
N HIS A 93 -15.41 9.80 -7.61
CA HIS A 93 -15.36 11.09 -6.92
C HIS A 93 -16.45 12.05 -7.40
N LYS A 94 -16.66 12.16 -8.72
CA LYS A 94 -17.75 12.97 -9.29
C LYS A 94 -19.14 12.48 -8.88
N ALA A 95 -19.33 11.17 -8.73
CA ALA A 95 -20.58 10.61 -8.23
C ALA A 95 -20.80 10.98 -6.75
N ARG A 96 -19.77 10.85 -5.92
CA ARG A 96 -19.82 11.24 -4.50
C ARG A 96 -20.06 12.73 -4.32
N GLU A 97 -19.39 13.57 -5.10
CA GLU A 97 -19.60 15.02 -5.09
C GLU A 97 -21.06 15.37 -5.40
N ARG A 98 -21.63 14.80 -6.47
CA ARG A 98 -23.04 15.03 -6.83
C ARG A 98 -23.99 14.58 -5.73
N PHE A 99 -23.75 13.41 -5.13
CA PHE A 99 -24.55 12.90 -4.01
C PHE A 99 -24.53 13.86 -2.82
N LEU A 100 -23.35 14.30 -2.39
CA LEU A 100 -23.19 15.21 -1.25
C LEU A 100 -23.80 16.59 -1.53
N LEU A 101 -23.72 17.09 -2.76
CA LEU A 101 -24.37 18.34 -3.16
C LEU A 101 -25.90 18.24 -3.08
N GLN A 102 -26.46 17.11 -3.53
CA GLN A 102 -27.89 16.85 -3.44
C GLN A 102 -28.36 16.74 -1.97
N GLU A 103 -27.64 15.98 -1.15
CA GLU A 103 -27.94 15.85 0.29
C GLU A 103 -27.84 17.19 1.02
N ASN A 104 -26.80 17.99 0.74
CA ASN A 104 -26.68 19.33 1.32
C ASN A 104 -27.82 20.27 0.89
N ALA A 105 -28.27 20.19 -0.37
CA ALA A 105 -29.39 21.00 -0.84
C ALA A 105 -30.68 20.63 -0.09
N GLN A 106 -30.94 19.33 0.09
CA GLN A 106 -32.09 18.84 0.85
C GLN A 106 -32.03 19.29 2.32
N LEU A 107 -30.88 19.13 2.98
CA LEU A 107 -30.71 19.55 4.37
C LEU A 107 -30.90 21.08 4.54
N ARG A 108 -30.44 21.89 3.59
CA ARG A 108 -30.66 23.35 3.60
C ARG A 108 -32.13 23.71 3.48
N GLU A 109 -32.88 22.99 2.64
CA GLU A 109 -34.33 23.16 2.53
C GLU A 109 -35.03 22.78 3.84
N GLU A 110 -34.69 21.63 4.42
CA GLU A 110 -35.26 21.18 5.70
C GLU A 110 -34.92 22.12 6.88
N CYS A 111 -33.70 22.67 6.92
CA CYS A 111 -33.30 23.64 7.93
C CYS A 111 -33.94 25.02 7.73
N CYS A 112 -34.10 25.50 6.50
CA CYS A 112 -34.83 26.76 6.24
C CYS A 112 -36.34 26.62 6.49
N ALA A 113 -36.91 25.44 6.25
CA ALA A 113 -38.32 25.15 6.50
C ALA A 113 -38.66 25.02 8.00
N LYS A 114 -37.66 24.85 8.86
CA LYS A 114 -37.81 24.84 10.32
C LYS A 114 -37.19 26.12 10.89
N PRO A 115 -37.97 27.21 11.10
CA PRO A 115 -37.53 28.27 11.99
C PRO A 115 -37.18 27.59 13.32
N TRP A 116 -35.94 27.74 13.75
CA TRP A 116 -35.54 27.29 15.08
C TRP A 116 -36.51 27.95 16.05
N MET A 117 -37.44 27.17 16.61
CA MET A 117 -38.28 27.60 17.72
C MET A 117 -37.32 27.76 18.90
N GLU A 118 -36.69 28.92 18.95
CA GLU A 118 -35.87 29.33 20.07
C GLU A 118 -36.83 29.65 21.21
N PHE A 119 -36.84 28.71 22.16
CA PHE A 119 -37.40 28.86 23.48
C PHE A 119 -37.05 30.23 24.02
N SER A 120 -38.07 31.04 24.33
CA SER A 120 -37.92 32.30 25.05
C SER A 120 -37.70 32.03 26.54
N PRO A 121 -36.59 32.46 27.16
CA PRO A 121 -36.55 32.65 28.60
C PRO A 121 -37.24 33.97 28.93
N GLN A 122 -38.48 33.84 29.38
CA GLN A 122 -39.27 34.93 29.94
C GLN A 122 -38.67 35.38 31.29
N GLU A 123 -37.89 36.46 31.34
CA GLU A 123 -37.59 37.15 32.59
C GLU A 123 -37.81 38.67 32.53
N LYS A 124 -38.99 39.05 33.05
CA LYS A 124 -39.28 40.19 33.93
C LYS A 124 -38.56 41.53 33.66
N ARG A 125 -39.28 42.36 32.91
CA ARG A 125 -39.61 43.78 33.18
C ARG A 125 -38.87 44.44 34.37
N ALA A 126 -37.91 45.31 34.06
CA ALA A 126 -37.70 46.56 34.79
C ALA A 126 -37.26 47.65 33.81
N SER A 127 -37.98 48.76 33.86
CA SER A 127 -37.90 49.93 33.00
C SER A 127 -36.68 50.80 33.32
N ALA A 128 -36.04 51.39 32.30
CA ALA A 128 -35.80 52.84 32.21
C ALA A 128 -35.03 53.21 30.94
N SER A 129 -35.57 54.24 30.29
CA SER A 129 -35.05 55.05 29.19
C SER A 129 -33.62 55.58 29.38
N VAL A 130 -32.89 55.76 28.28
CA VAL A 130 -32.39 57.06 27.74
C VAL A 130 -31.30 56.82 26.69
N SER A 131 -31.60 57.26 25.46
CA SER A 131 -30.77 58.00 24.50
C SER A 131 -29.33 57.59 24.15
N ASN A 132 -29.10 57.55 22.81
CA ASN A 132 -28.06 58.28 22.08
C ASN A 132 -26.85 57.53 21.42
N GLU A 133 -26.81 57.68 20.08
CA GLU A 133 -25.68 57.91 19.11
C GLU A 133 -24.73 56.79 18.60
N LYS A 134 -24.74 56.69 17.26
CA LYS A 134 -23.65 56.45 16.27
C LYS A 134 -22.30 55.85 16.73
N ALA A 135 -21.95 54.70 16.14
CA ALA A 135 -20.71 54.36 15.41
C ALA A 135 -20.78 52.84 15.12
N GLY A 136 -20.39 52.27 13.97
CA GLY A 136 -19.07 52.40 13.35
C GLY A 136 -18.13 51.32 13.91
N ALA A 137 -18.01 50.20 13.19
CA ALA A 137 -16.93 49.18 13.23
C ALA A 137 -16.70 48.34 14.51
N SER A 138 -16.71 47.00 14.34
CA SER A 138 -15.85 46.01 15.03
C SER A 138 -16.03 44.68 14.28
N ALA A 139 -15.01 44.04 13.68
CA ALA A 139 -13.83 43.41 14.26
C ALA A 139 -14.14 42.28 15.27
N SER A 140 -13.51 41.12 15.02
CA SER A 140 -13.25 40.00 15.95
C SER A 140 -14.41 38.99 16.12
N ALA A 141 -14.27 37.67 16.18
CA ALA A 141 -13.17 36.69 16.15
C ALA A 141 -13.83 35.29 15.95
N PRO A 142 -13.11 34.20 15.60
CA PRO A 142 -13.74 32.92 15.28
C PRO A 142 -14.18 32.16 16.53
N ILE A 143 -15.33 31.50 16.45
CA ILE A 143 -15.82 30.60 17.49
C ILE A 143 -15.03 29.30 17.43
N ASN A 144 -14.11 29.15 18.38
CA ASN A 144 -13.48 27.90 18.76
C ASN A 144 -14.43 27.14 19.69
N TYR A 145 -14.89 25.95 19.28
CA TYR A 145 -15.33 24.93 20.24
C TYR A 145 -14.52 23.66 20.02
N ARG A 146 -13.53 23.53 20.89
CA ARG A 146 -12.87 22.27 21.19
C ARG A 146 -13.81 21.47 22.09
N SER A 147 -14.36 20.37 21.59
CA SER A 147 -14.98 19.34 22.42
C SER A 147 -14.20 18.04 22.28
N GLN A 148 -13.55 17.65 23.37
CA GLN A 148 -12.90 16.34 23.54
C GLN A 148 -13.96 15.31 23.94
N SER A 149 -14.04 14.20 23.19
CA SER A 149 -14.41 12.86 23.65
C SER A 149 -14.15 11.90 22.47
N SER A 150 -13.06 11.11 22.45
CA SER A 150 -12.94 9.75 23.02
C SER A 150 -14.16 8.88 22.65
N MET A 151 -14.08 7.79 21.87
CA MET A 151 -12.98 6.91 21.44
C MET A 151 -13.25 6.39 20.01
N SER A 152 -12.34 6.63 19.08
CA SER A 152 -12.32 5.93 17.79
C SER A 152 -11.02 5.13 17.74
N SER A 153 -11.11 3.81 17.63
CA SER A 153 -10.03 3.02 17.04
C SER A 153 -10.57 2.31 15.82
N GLU A 154 -11.02 3.10 14.84
CA GLU A 154 -10.96 2.66 13.45
C GLU A 154 -9.48 2.71 13.07
N VAL A 155 -8.92 1.54 12.78
CA VAL A 155 -7.56 1.43 12.27
C VAL A 155 -7.63 1.87 10.81
N ASP A 156 -7.35 3.14 10.55
CA ASP A 156 -7.09 3.63 9.20
C ASP A 156 -5.81 2.96 8.69
N THR A 157 -5.98 1.85 7.97
CA THR A 157 -4.95 1.38 7.05
C THR A 157 -5.03 2.25 5.81
N ASP A 158 -4.29 3.36 5.79
CA ASP A 158 -4.06 4.08 4.55
C ASP A 158 -3.41 3.13 3.55
N LEU A 159 -4.18 2.74 2.52
CA LEU A 159 -3.66 2.00 1.38
C LEU A 159 -2.83 2.99 0.55
N LEU A 160 -1.57 3.19 0.91
CA LEU A 160 -0.64 4.02 0.14
C LEU A 160 -0.39 3.38 -1.23
N ILE A 161 -1.12 3.84 -2.24
CA ILE A 161 -0.82 3.58 -3.64
C ILE A 161 0.22 4.63 -4.08
N GLY A 162 1.47 4.35 -3.80
CA GLY A 162 2.63 5.17 -4.18
C GLY A 162 3.92 4.34 -4.14
N GLN A 163 4.98 4.81 -4.80
CA GLN A 163 6.29 4.13 -4.71
C GLN A 163 6.76 4.11 -3.25
N PRO A 164 7.29 2.98 -2.73
CA PRO A 164 7.75 2.89 -1.36
C PRO A 164 8.91 3.88 -1.12
N MET A 165 8.90 4.54 0.04
CA MET A 165 10.03 5.34 0.51
C MET A 165 11.24 4.40 0.69
N VAL A 166 12.18 4.45 -0.25
CA VAL A 166 13.51 3.86 -0.06
C VAL A 166 14.22 4.66 1.02
N ARG A 167 14.34 4.09 2.22
CA ARG A 167 15.26 4.63 3.23
C ARG A 167 16.66 4.49 2.65
N ALA A 168 17.31 5.63 2.39
CA ALA A 168 18.71 5.67 1.99
C ALA A 168 19.53 4.94 3.07
N VAL A 169 20.12 3.81 2.71
CA VAL A 169 21.12 3.16 3.54
C VAL A 169 22.45 3.78 3.14
N ASP A 170 23.11 4.41 4.10
CA ASP A 170 24.42 5.04 3.93
C ASP A 170 25.38 4.06 3.28
N ARG A 171 25.93 4.46 2.13
CA ARG A 171 27.05 3.77 1.50
C ARG A 171 28.26 3.97 2.41
N ILE A 172 28.70 2.90 3.08
CA ILE A 172 30.01 2.85 3.69
C ILE A 172 31.02 2.87 2.53
N ALA A 173 31.74 3.98 2.39
CA ALA A 173 32.89 4.08 1.51
C ALA A 173 34.02 3.18 2.07
N VAL A 174 34.61 2.38 1.18
CA VAL A 174 35.90 1.72 1.41
C VAL A 174 37.02 2.72 1.15
#